data_AF-A0A2U2S929-F1
#
_entry.id   AF-A0A2U2S929-F1
#
_cell.length_a   1.000
_cell.length_b   1.000
_cell.length_c   1.000
_cell.angle_alpha   90.00
_cell.angle_beta   90.00
_cell.angle_gamma   90.00
#
_symmetry.space_group_name_H-M   'P 1'
#
loop_
_entity.id
_entity.type
_entity.pdbx_description
1 polymer ?
#
loop_
_entity_poly.entity_id
_entity_poly.type
_entity_poly.pdbx_seq_one_letter_code
_entity_poly.pdbx_strand_id
1 'polypeptide(L)'
;MSTKKSPSQRLEKEQQELSAPWISLRSGLIIMTITSLAMAILTAWQVIPQRGWVEGLLWGLFFGALVWAIFLGNLLLNKFLRRKR
;
A
#
# COMPACT_ATOMS: atom_id res chain seq x y z
N MET A 1 3.87 -15.48 -42.38
CA MET A 1 2.89 -16.46 -41.88
C MET A 1 2.42 -15.99 -40.50
N SER A 2 1.28 -15.30 -40.44
CA SER A 2 0.79 -14.66 -39.20
C SER A 2 0.10 -15.70 -38.33
N THR A 3 0.76 -16.13 -37.26
CA THR A 3 0.25 -17.12 -36.33
C THR A 3 -0.89 -16.51 -35.50
N LYS A 4 -2.14 -16.68 -35.96
CA LYS A 4 -3.33 -16.36 -35.14
C LYS A 4 -3.32 -17.28 -33.91
N LYS A 5 -3.03 -16.73 -32.73
CA LYS A 5 -3.11 -17.44 -31.45
C LYS A 5 -4.53 -17.96 -31.22
N SER A 6 -4.59 -19.25 -30.83
CA SER A 6 -5.82 -20.01 -30.53
C SER A 6 -6.65 -19.33 -29.42
N PRO A 7 -7.99 -19.35 -29.50
CA PRO A 7 -8.87 -18.75 -28.49
C PRO A 7 -8.59 -19.24 -27.05
N SER A 8 -8.17 -20.50 -26.88
CA SER A 8 -7.80 -21.07 -25.58
C SER A 8 -6.59 -20.37 -24.95
N GLN A 9 -5.61 -19.97 -25.77
CA GLN A 9 -4.40 -19.27 -25.31
C GLN A 9 -4.68 -17.81 -24.93
N ARG A 10 -5.81 -17.24 -25.36
CA ARG A 10 -6.23 -15.89 -24.94
C ARG A 10 -6.90 -15.92 -23.58
N LEU A 11 -7.76 -16.92 -23.36
CA LEU A 11 -8.46 -17.12 -22.09
C LEU A 11 -7.50 -17.43 -20.93
N GLU A 12 -6.49 -18.28 -21.17
CA GLU A 12 -5.44 -18.55 -20.17
C GLU A 12 -4.65 -17.28 -19.83
N LYS A 13 -4.33 -16.44 -20.82
CA LYS A 13 -3.64 -15.16 -20.59
C LYS A 13 -4.51 -14.15 -19.83
N GLU A 14 -5.78 -14.04 -20.17
CA GLU A 14 -6.73 -13.16 -19.48
C GLU A 14 -6.92 -13.61 -18.02
N GLN A 15 -7.03 -14.90 -17.74
CA GLN A 15 -7.10 -15.43 -16.37
C GLN A 15 -5.79 -15.20 -15.59
N GLN A 16 -4.65 -15.26 -16.27
CA GLN A 16 -3.34 -14.98 -15.68
C GLN A 16 -3.14 -13.48 -15.40
N GLU A 17 -3.68 -12.61 -16.24
CA GLU A 17 -3.72 -11.15 -16.00
C GLU A 17 -4.70 -10.77 -14.89
N LEU A 18 -5.84 -11.45 -14.78
CA LEU A 18 -6.81 -11.23 -13.70
C LEU A 18 -6.32 -11.75 -12.33
N SER A 19 -5.44 -12.75 -12.32
CA SER A 19 -4.80 -13.25 -11.10
C SER A 19 -3.49 -12.52 -10.76
N ALA A 20 -3.01 -11.65 -11.65
CA ALA A 20 -1.89 -10.78 -11.36
C ALA A 20 -2.30 -9.69 -10.34
N PRO A 21 -1.44 -9.36 -9.36
CA PRO A 21 -1.74 -8.29 -8.40
C PRO A 21 -2.01 -6.97 -9.14
N TRP A 22 -3.23 -6.43 -9.00
CA TRP A 22 -3.65 -5.17 -9.63
C TRP A 22 -2.76 -3.97 -9.28
N ILE A 23 -2.02 -4.05 -8.17
CA ILE A 23 -1.02 -3.07 -7.78
C ILE A 23 0.30 -3.77 -7.43
N SER A 24 1.39 -3.25 -8.00
CA SER A 24 2.72 -3.74 -7.66
C SER A 24 3.05 -3.38 -6.21
N LEU A 25 3.72 -4.29 -5.49
CA LEU A 25 4.16 -4.05 -4.11
C LEU A 25 5.02 -2.78 -4.00
N ARG A 26 5.83 -2.48 -5.03
CA ARG A 26 6.65 -1.27 -5.08
C ARG A 26 5.80 -0.01 -5.14
N SER A 27 4.78 0.01 -6.00
CA SER A 27 3.83 1.13 -6.09
C SER A 27 3.08 1.33 -4.77
N GLY A 28 2.60 0.25 -4.16
CA GLY A 28 1.93 0.32 -2.85
C GLY A 28 2.83 0.89 -1.75
N LEU A 29 4.09 0.48 -1.70
CA LEU A 29 5.07 0.98 -0.72
C LEU A 29 5.36 2.47 -0.92
N ILE A 30 5.53 2.91 -2.17
CA ILE A 30 5.80 4.33 -2.51
C ILE A 30 4.61 5.20 -2.10
N ILE A 31 3.39 4.81 -2.50
CA ILE A 31 2.18 5.56 -2.18
C ILE A 31 2.02 5.65 -0.65
N MET A 32 2.14 4.54 0.08
CA MET A 32 2.04 4.54 1.53
C MET A 32 3.08 5.44 2.20
N THR A 33 4.32 5.43 1.71
CA THR A 33 5.38 6.28 2.27
C THR A 33 5.05 7.76 2.06
N ILE A 34 4.62 8.14 0.86
CA ILE A 34 4.23 9.52 0.54
C ILE A 34 3.02 9.94 1.37
N THR A 35 1.98 9.11 1.44
CA THR A 35 0.75 9.39 2.21
C THR A 35 1.05 9.50 3.70
N SER A 36 1.87 8.60 4.25
CA SER A 36 2.27 8.65 5.66
C SER A 36 3.04 9.92 5.98
N LEU A 37 3.96 10.34 5.11
CA LEU A 37 4.76 11.55 5.32
C LEU A 37 3.90 12.81 5.20
N ALA A 38 3.02 12.86 4.19
CA ALA A 38 2.07 13.95 4.01
C ALA A 38 1.14 14.10 5.23
N MET A 39 0.59 12.99 5.73
CA MET A 39 -0.21 13.01 6.95
C MET A 39 0.59 13.47 8.16
N ALA A 40 1.80 12.95 8.37
CA ALA A 40 2.65 13.36 9.50
C ALA A 40 2.94 14.87 9.48
N ILE A 41 3.25 15.44 8.30
CA ILE A 41 3.50 16.87 8.13
C ILE A 41 2.23 17.68 8.41
N LEU A 42 1.09 17.27 7.86
CA LEU A 42 -0.20 17.94 8.10
C LEU A 42 -0.59 17.92 9.58
N THR A 43 -0.44 16.77 10.25
CA THR A 43 -0.72 16.65 11.69
C THR A 43 0.23 17.52 12.50
N ALA A 44 1.53 17.49 12.21
CA ALA A 44 2.50 18.34 12.89
C ALA A 44 2.15 19.84 12.71
N TRP A 45 1.83 20.25 11.49
CA TRP A 45 1.43 21.63 11.19
C TRP A 45 0.21 22.09 12.01
N GLN A 46 -0.78 21.20 12.21
CA GLN A 46 -1.97 21.51 13.00
C GLN A 46 -1.73 21.47 14.51
N VAL A 47 -0.87 20.58 15.00
CA VAL A 47 -0.68 20.34 16.44
C VAL A 47 0.35 21.28 17.05
N ILE A 48 1.42 21.64 16.34
CA ILE A 48 2.47 22.55 16.83
C ILE A 48 1.91 23.86 17.40
N PRO A 49 1.02 24.60 16.70
CA PRO A 49 0.48 25.86 17.23
C PRO A 49 -0.49 25.68 18.41
N GLN A 50 -1.02 24.46 18.63
CA GLN A 50 -2.01 24.18 19.67
C GLN A 50 -1.40 23.58 20.94
N ARG A 51 -0.37 22.73 20.82
CA ARG A 51 0.17 21.92 21.93
C ARG A 51 1.69 21.97 22.06
N GLY A 52 2.40 22.57 21.12
CA GLY A 52 3.87 22.67 21.12
C GLY A 52 4.57 21.68 20.19
N TRP A 53 5.88 21.90 20.02
CA TRP A 53 6.72 21.18 19.05
C TRP A 53 6.86 19.67 19.34
N VAL A 54 6.98 19.30 20.62
CA VAL A 54 7.22 17.91 21.03
C VAL A 54 5.96 17.05 20.82
N GLU A 55 4.80 17.53 21.27
CA GLU A 55 3.51 16.92 20.97
C GLU A 55 3.29 16.78 19.46
N GLY A 56 3.58 17.82 18.67
CA GLY A 56 3.41 17.76 17.21
C GLY A 56 4.22 16.64 16.56
N LEU A 57 5.47 16.45 16.99
CA LEU A 57 6.33 15.38 16.49
C LEU A 57 5.88 14.00 16.97
N LEU A 58 5.48 13.86 18.25
CA LEU A 58 4.95 12.60 18.78
C LEU A 58 3.69 12.17 18.04
N TRP A 59 2.74 13.09 17.84
CA TRP A 59 1.50 12.81 17.13
C TRP A 59 1.75 12.52 15.65
N GLY A 60 2.63 13.28 14.98
CA GLY A 60 3.01 12.99 13.60
C GLY A 60 3.65 11.61 13.43
N LEU A 61 4.56 11.23 14.32
CA LEU A 61 5.19 9.90 14.32
C LEU A 61 4.18 8.80 14.65
N PHE A 62 3.29 9.03 15.62
CA PHE A 62 2.25 8.08 16.02
C PHE A 62 1.28 7.79 14.86
N PHE A 63 0.78 8.84 14.19
CA PHE A 63 -0.09 8.68 13.02
C PHE A 63 0.63 8.04 11.83
N GLY A 64 1.87 8.43 11.56
CA GLY A 64 2.68 7.79 10.51
C GLY A 64 2.89 6.29 10.79
N ALA A 65 3.24 5.93 12.02
CA ALA A 65 3.39 4.55 12.46
C ALA A 65 2.08 3.76 12.36
N LEU A 66 0.94 4.38 12.67
CA LEU A 66 -0.38 3.74 12.57
C LEU A 66 -0.73 3.38 11.13
N VAL A 67 -0.45 4.28 10.16
CA VAL A 67 -0.63 4.00 8.73
C VAL A 67 0.24 2.82 8.28
N TRP A 68 1.50 2.81 8.71
CA TRP A 68 2.41 1.69 8.46
C TRP A 68 1.92 0.38 9.07
N ALA A 69 1.36 0.40 10.28
CA ALA A 69 0.80 -0.78 10.94
C ALA A 69 -0.37 -1.38 10.16
N ILE A 70 -1.28 -0.55 9.65
CA ILE A 70 -2.41 -1.01 8.81
C ILE A 70 -1.90 -1.61 7.50
N PHE A 71 -0.93 -0.95 6.85
CA PHE A 71 -0.34 -1.44 5.60
C PHE A 71 0.38 -2.78 5.79
N LEU A 72 1.23 -2.90 6.82
CA LEU A 72 1.90 -4.16 7.15
C LEU A 72 0.87 -5.23 7.53
N GLY A 73 -0.15 -4.89 8.30
CA GLY A 73 -1.23 -5.81 8.66
C GLY A 73 -1.91 -6.39 7.43
N ASN A 74 -2.23 -5.55 6.44
CA ASN A 74 -2.83 -5.98 5.19
C ASN A 74 -1.88 -6.87 4.35
N LEU A 75 -0.59 -6.51 4.29
CA LEU A 75 0.42 -7.33 3.64
C LEU A 75 0.62 -8.68 4.32
N LEU A 76 0.62 -8.69 5.66
CA LEU A 76 0.78 -9.89 6.47
C LEU A 76 -0.43 -10.81 6.35
N LEU A 77 -1.65 -10.26 6.36
CA LEU A 77 -2.89 -10.98 6.12
C LEU A 77 -2.91 -11.61 4.73
N ASN A 78 -2.55 -10.86 3.68
CA ASN A 78 -2.46 -11.39 2.33
C ASN A 78 -1.45 -12.55 2.23
N LYS A 79 -0.31 -12.43 2.91
CA LYS A 79 0.70 -13.50 2.99
C LYS A 79 0.23 -14.70 3.81
N PHE A 80 -0.52 -14.48 4.89
CA PHE A 80 -1.00 -15.53 5.78
C PHE A 80 -2.15 -16.33 5.15
N LEU A 81 -3.09 -15.66 4.47
CA LEU A 81 -4.17 -16.32 3.74
C LEU A 81 -3.65 -17.14 2.55
N ARG A 82 -2.63 -16.65 1.82
CA ARG A 82 -2.00 -17.41 0.73
C ARG A 82 -1.18 -18.62 1.19
N ARG A 83 -0.84 -18.72 2.48
CA ARG A 83 -0.10 -19.86 3.04
C ARG A 83 -1.01 -21.01 3.48
N LYS A 84 -2.32 -20.74 3.63
CA LYS A 84 -3.32 -21.71 4.12
C LYS A 84 -4.17 -22.33 3.01
N ARG A 85 -4.04 -21.84 1.77
CA ARG A 85 -4.51 -22.49 0.52
C ARG A 85 -3.30 -23.07 -0.19
#